data_AF-A0A2S2N411-F1
#
_entry.id   AF-A0A2S2N411-F1
#
_cell.length_a   1.000
_cell.length_b   1.000
_cell.length_c   1.000
_cell.angle_alpha   90.00
_cell.angle_beta   90.00
_cell.angle_gamma   90.00
#
_symmetry.space_group_name_H-M   'P 1'
#
loop_
_entity.id
_entity.type
_entity.pdbx_description
1 polymer ?
#
loop_
_entity_poly.entity_id
_entity_poly.type
_entity_poly.pdbx_seq_one_letter_code
_entity_poly.pdbx_strand_id
1 'polypeptide(L)'
;GEQEGSAPAPSPAPESGREQQIQQRLGDFHRALQEAERAFRHLEDLQDAFDFCFKVHYRPDGERNSDPEYIQELKSLQDKLQNLHRQRQEVLALMQQLLRRSETLQELLQQELGGWRARQQRQCLG
;
A
#
# COMPACT_ATOMS: atom_id res chain seq x y z
N GLY A 1 60.38 17.86 0.52
CA GLY A 1 59.56 17.05 1.43
C GLY A 1 58.19 17.66 1.44
N GLU A 2 57.30 17.10 0.63
CA GLU A 2 55.90 17.50 0.51
C GLU A 2 55.15 17.16 1.80
N GLN A 3 54.24 18.03 2.24
CA GLN A 3 53.06 17.61 2.98
C GLN A 3 51.91 18.54 2.59
N GLU A 4 51.10 18.00 1.69
CA GLU A 4 49.90 18.57 1.13
C GLU A 4 48.89 18.90 2.23
N GLY A 5 48.27 20.07 2.09
CA GLY A 5 47.12 20.46 2.88
C GLY A 5 45.97 19.50 2.62
N SER A 6 45.51 18.84 3.68
CA SER A 6 44.29 18.05 3.67
C SER A 6 43.12 19.00 3.39
N ALA A 7 42.64 19.02 2.15
CA ALA A 7 41.41 19.70 1.79
C ALA A 7 40.26 19.12 2.62
N PRO A 8 39.39 19.95 3.22
CA PRO A 8 38.22 19.43 3.90
C PRO A 8 37.31 18.78 2.86
N ALA A 9 36.91 17.53 3.12
CA ALA A 9 35.91 16.84 2.32
C ALA A 9 34.66 17.74 2.20
N PRO A 10 34.02 17.81 1.02
CA PRO A 10 32.81 18.61 0.86
C PRO A 10 31.74 18.01 1.76
N SER A 11 31.40 18.75 2.83
CA SER A 11 30.26 18.45 3.68
C SER A 11 29.03 18.27 2.78
N PRO A 12 28.18 17.25 3.00
CA PRO A 12 26.94 17.13 2.25
C PRO A 12 26.17 18.44 2.45
N ALA A 13 25.79 19.07 1.34
CA ALA A 13 24.97 20.28 1.36
C ALA A 13 23.74 20.03 2.25
N PRO A 14 23.26 21.03 3.00
CA PRO A 14 22.08 20.85 3.84
C PRO A 14 20.95 20.31 2.97
N GLU A 15 20.37 19.18 3.37
CA GLU A 15 19.24 18.55 2.69
C GLU A 15 18.21 19.64 2.38
N SER A 16 17.97 19.87 1.09
CA SER A 16 16.99 20.89 0.72
C SER A 16 15.63 20.47 1.28
N GLY A 17 14.78 21.42 1.73
CA GLY A 17 13.47 21.07 2.30
C GLY A 17 12.59 20.19 1.39
N ARG A 18 12.87 20.14 0.09
CA ARG A 18 12.22 19.25 -0.87
C ARG A 18 12.71 17.80 -0.80
N GLU A 19 13.98 17.58 -0.50
CA GLU A 19 14.54 16.23 -0.29
C GLU A 19 13.93 15.58 0.95
N GLN A 20 13.82 16.34 2.04
CA GLN A 20 13.13 15.89 3.26
C GLN A 20 11.65 15.58 2.99
N GLN A 21 10.98 16.40 2.17
CA GLN A 21 9.60 16.14 1.75
C GLN A 21 9.46 14.84 0.94
N ILE A 22 10.40 14.56 0.02
CA ILE A 22 10.43 13.31 -0.74
C ILE A 22 10.63 12.11 0.19
N GLN A 23 11.62 12.19 1.08
CA GLN A 23 11.90 11.12 2.05
C GLN A 23 10.68 10.84 2.95
N GLN A 24 10.02 11.89 3.44
CA GLN A 24 8.80 11.75 4.24
C GLN A 24 7.68 11.06 3.45
N ARG A 25 7.41 11.50 2.21
CA ARG A 25 6.39 10.88 1.35
C ARG A 25 6.70 9.43 1.01
N LEU A 26 7.97 9.09 0.78
CA LEU A 26 8.42 7.71 0.59
C LEU A 26 8.18 6.86 1.83
N GLY A 27 8.48 7.39 3.02
CA GLY A 27 8.20 6.70 4.29
C GLY A 27 6.70 6.46 4.50
N ASP A 28 5.87 7.46 4.21
CA ASP A 28 4.41 7.34 4.27
C ASP A 28 3.87 6.30 3.28
N PHE A 29 4.41 6.29 2.06
CA PHE A 29 4.05 5.33 1.03
C PHE A 29 4.39 3.90 1.45
N HIS A 30 5.60 3.66 1.97
CA HIS A 30 6.00 2.33 2.46
C HIS A 30 5.10 1.84 3.60
N ARG A 31 4.74 2.72 4.54
CA ARG A 31 3.82 2.37 5.64
C ARG A 31 2.44 1.99 5.12
N ALA A 32 1.89 2.78 4.21
CA ALA A 32 0.59 2.49 3.59
C ALA A 32 0.63 1.18 2.77
N LEU A 33 1.75 0.88 2.12
CA LEU A 33 1.92 -0.36 1.36
C LEU A 33 1.90 -1.57 2.29
N GLN A 34 2.64 -1.51 3.40
CA GLN A 34 2.63 -2.57 4.41
C GLN A 34 1.24 -2.79 5.04
N GLU A 35 0.49 -1.70 5.26
CA GLU A 35 -0.89 -1.78 5.75
C GLU A 35 -1.81 -2.48 4.73
N ALA A 36 -1.71 -2.12 3.45
CA ALA A 36 -2.47 -2.77 2.38
C ALA A 36 -2.10 -4.26 2.24
N GLU A 37 -0.82 -4.63 2.35
CA GLU A 37 -0.38 -6.02 2.33
C GLU A 37 -0.97 -6.83 3.48
N ARG A 38 -1.00 -6.27 4.70
CA ARG A 38 -1.61 -6.92 5.87
C ARG A 38 -3.10 -7.10 5.69
N ALA A 39 -3.80 -6.07 5.20
CA ALA A 39 -5.23 -6.14 4.92
C ALA A 39 -5.55 -7.18 3.84
N PHE A 40 -4.69 -7.30 2.81
CA PHE A 40 -4.83 -8.30 1.77
C PHE A 40 -4.68 -9.73 2.30
N ARG A 41 -3.64 -10.01 3.11
CA ARG A 41 -3.48 -11.33 3.75
C ARG A 41 -4.66 -11.67 4.66
N HIS A 42 -5.15 -10.70 5.42
CA HIS A 42 -6.33 -10.91 6.26
C HIS A 42 -7.57 -11.24 5.43
N LEU A 43 -7.74 -10.57 4.28
CA LEU A 43 -8.83 -10.87 3.35
C LEU A 43 -8.71 -12.29 2.77
N GLU A 44 -7.51 -12.77 2.47
CA GLU A 44 -7.27 -14.15 2.04
C GLU A 44 -7.70 -15.14 3.12
N ASP A 45 -7.28 -14.94 4.38
CA ASP A 45 -7.67 -15.79 5.52
C ASP A 45 -9.20 -15.87 5.69
N LEU A 46 -9.89 -14.74 5.53
CA LEU A 46 -11.35 -14.69 5.60
C LEU A 46 -12.02 -15.42 4.43
N GLN A 47 -11.41 -15.37 3.24
CA GLN A 47 -11.92 -16.07 2.06
C GLN A 47 -11.76 -17.57 2.22
N ASP A 48 -10.61 -18.04 2.70
CA ASP A 48 -10.36 -19.45 2.97
C ASP A 48 -11.32 -19.99 4.04
N ALA A 49 -11.54 -19.23 5.12
CA ALA A 49 -12.49 -19.60 6.15
C ALA A 49 -13.93 -19.66 5.63
N PHE A 50 -14.33 -18.71 4.77
CA PHE A 50 -15.64 -18.74 4.12
C PHE A 50 -15.78 -19.94 3.18
N ASP A 51 -14.79 -20.19 2.32
CA ASP A 51 -14.81 -21.26 1.33
C ASP A 51 -14.88 -22.64 2.02
N PHE A 52 -14.15 -22.82 3.13
CA PHE A 52 -14.30 -23.98 3.99
C PHE A 52 -15.72 -24.13 4.53
N CYS A 53 -16.26 -23.09 5.19
CA CYS A 53 -17.62 -23.14 5.74
C CYS A 53 -18.66 -23.42 4.64
N PHE A 54 -18.52 -22.79 3.47
CA PHE A 54 -19.42 -22.97 2.34
C PHE A 54 -19.39 -24.42 1.86
N LYS A 55 -18.20 -25.00 1.63
CA LYS A 55 -18.06 -26.40 1.20
C LYS A 55 -18.60 -27.41 2.22
N VAL A 56 -18.49 -27.12 3.52
CA VAL A 56 -18.95 -28.02 4.58
C VAL A 56 -20.46 -27.96 4.77
N HIS A 57 -21.03 -26.75 4.77
CA HIS A 57 -22.42 -26.53 5.17
C HIS A 57 -23.38 -26.39 4.00
N TYR A 58 -22.94 -25.89 2.84
CA TYR A 58 -23.83 -25.73 1.69
C TYR A 58 -24.17 -27.10 1.08
N ARG A 59 -25.45 -27.45 1.10
CA ARG A 59 -25.96 -28.64 0.43
C ARG A 59 -27.05 -28.27 -0.58
N PRO A 60 -26.92 -28.67 -1.85
CA PRO A 60 -27.87 -28.29 -2.90
C PRO A 60 -29.18 -29.10 -2.86
N ASP A 61 -29.28 -30.15 -2.03
CA ASP A 61 -30.49 -30.95 -1.89
C ASP A 61 -31.53 -30.21 -1.03
N GLY A 62 -32.59 -29.72 -1.69
CA GLY A 62 -33.65 -28.93 -1.08
C GLY A 62 -34.50 -29.64 0.00
N GLU A 63 -34.13 -30.86 0.41
CA GLU A 63 -34.87 -31.69 1.37
C GLU A 63 -34.81 -31.16 2.81
N ARG A 64 -33.85 -30.28 3.14
CA ARG A 64 -33.71 -29.65 4.47
C ARG A 64 -33.97 -28.14 4.50
N ASN A 65 -34.59 -27.56 3.48
CA ASN A 65 -34.84 -26.12 3.45
C ASN A 65 -35.82 -25.62 4.55
N SER A 66 -36.44 -26.54 5.30
CA SER A 66 -37.27 -26.26 6.49
C SER A 66 -36.57 -26.55 7.83
N ASP A 67 -35.33 -27.04 7.80
CA ASP A 67 -34.54 -27.31 9.00
C ASP A 67 -34.02 -26.00 9.61
N PRO A 68 -34.43 -25.63 10.83
CA PRO A 68 -34.00 -24.38 11.47
C PRO A 68 -32.48 -24.32 11.69
N GLU A 69 -31.81 -25.45 11.89
CA GLU A 69 -30.35 -25.48 12.04
C GLU A 69 -29.67 -25.10 10.72
N TYR A 70 -30.15 -25.66 9.60
CA TYR A 70 -29.64 -25.35 8.27
C TYR A 70 -29.87 -23.87 7.88
N ILE A 71 -31.03 -23.30 8.21
CA ILE A 71 -31.30 -21.87 7.99
C ILE A 71 -30.32 -20.99 8.79
N GLN A 72 -30.00 -21.38 10.02
CA GLN A 72 -29.04 -20.66 10.85
C GLN A 72 -27.61 -20.74 10.29
N GLU A 73 -27.20 -21.89 9.77
CA GLU A 73 -25.91 -22.05 9.06
C GLU A 73 -25.84 -21.18 7.80
N LEU A 74 -26.90 -21.16 7.00
CA LEU A 74 -26.98 -20.35 5.78
C LEU A 74 -26.92 -18.85 6.10
N LYS A 75 -27.56 -18.42 7.19
CA LYS A 75 -27.46 -17.04 7.68
C LYS A 75 -26.03 -16.70 8.10
N SER A 76 -25.34 -17.61 8.81
CA SER A 76 -23.93 -17.41 9.17
C SER A 76 -23.03 -17.28 7.94
N LEU A 77 -23.26 -18.09 6.90
CA LEU A 77 -22.56 -17.97 5.62
C LEU A 77 -22.83 -16.62 4.95
N GLN A 78 -24.07 -16.14 4.97
CA GLN A 78 -24.42 -14.84 4.43
C GLN A 78 -23.72 -13.70 5.18
N ASP A 79 -23.68 -13.73 6.51
CA ASP A 79 -22.99 -12.75 7.33
C ASP A 79 -21.47 -12.73 7.03
N LYS A 80 -20.85 -13.91 6.88
CA LYS A 80 -19.45 -14.05 6.46
C LYS A 80 -19.21 -13.45 5.07
N LEU A 81 -20.11 -13.70 4.12
CA LEU A 81 -20.02 -13.15 2.77
C LEU A 81 -20.15 -11.62 2.75
N GLN A 82 -21.06 -11.06 3.56
CA GLN A 82 -21.19 -9.60 3.71
C GLN A 82 -19.93 -9.00 4.32
N ASN A 83 -19.34 -9.63 5.33
CA ASN A 83 -18.06 -9.20 5.90
C ASN A 83 -16.94 -9.22 4.85
N LEU A 84 -16.85 -10.30 4.06
CA LEU A 84 -15.90 -10.39 2.95
C LEU A 84 -16.06 -9.28 1.93
N HIS A 85 -17.30 -8.95 1.57
CA HIS A 85 -17.57 -7.85 0.66
C HIS A 85 -17.06 -6.52 1.22
N ARG A 86 -17.34 -6.22 2.50
CA ARG A 86 -16.84 -5.01 3.17
C ARG A 86 -15.31 -4.95 3.15
N GLN A 87 -14.64 -6.05 3.50
CA GLN A 87 -13.18 -6.12 3.52
C GLN A 87 -12.56 -5.95 2.12
N ARG A 88 -13.20 -6.48 1.07
CA ARG A 88 -12.80 -6.21 -0.33
C ARG A 88 -12.88 -4.73 -0.67
N GLN A 89 -13.95 -4.03 -0.26
CA GLN A 89 -14.08 -2.59 -0.47
C GLN A 89 -12.99 -1.79 0.26
N GLU A 90 -12.66 -2.18 1.49
CA GLU A 90 -11.59 -1.55 2.28
C GLU A 90 -10.21 -1.73 1.61
N VAL A 91 -9.87 -2.94 1.18
CA VAL A 91 -8.63 -3.23 0.45
C VAL A 91 -8.57 -2.42 -0.86
N LEU A 92 -9.67 -2.34 -1.61
CA LEU A 92 -9.73 -1.52 -2.83
C LEU A 92 -9.51 -0.05 -2.54
N ALA A 93 -10.06 0.48 -1.44
CA ALA A 93 -9.85 1.87 -1.03
C ALA A 93 -8.38 2.14 -0.68
N LEU A 94 -7.71 1.22 0.03
CA LEU A 94 -6.28 1.31 0.34
C LEU A 94 -5.42 1.31 -0.94
N MET A 95 -5.73 0.43 -1.91
CA MET A 95 -5.04 0.39 -3.20
C MET A 95 -5.22 1.69 -3.99
N GLN A 96 -6.42 2.26 -4.03
CA GLN A 96 -6.67 3.56 -4.67
C GLN A 96 -5.87 4.68 -4.01
N GLN A 97 -5.77 4.67 -2.68
CA GLN A 97 -4.98 5.64 -1.94
C GLN A 97 -3.47 5.50 -2.25
N LEU A 98 -2.96 4.28 -2.38
CA LEU A 98 -1.58 4.02 -2.78
C LEU A 98 -1.28 4.55 -4.17
N LEU A 99 -2.16 4.30 -5.14
CA LEU A 99 -2.02 4.84 -6.51
C LEU A 99 -1.93 6.37 -6.49
N ARG A 100 -2.85 7.05 -5.82
CA ARG A 100 -2.82 8.53 -5.68
C ARG A 100 -1.54 9.02 -5.02
N ARG A 101 -1.08 8.37 -3.96
CA ARG A 101 0.20 8.72 -3.30
C ARG A 101 1.37 8.58 -4.27
N SER A 102 1.41 7.49 -5.03
CA SER A 102 2.45 7.24 -6.05
C SER A 102 2.46 8.33 -7.13
N GLU A 103 1.29 8.71 -7.65
CA GLU A 103 1.15 9.79 -8.64
C GLU A 103 1.75 11.10 -8.09
N THR A 104 1.34 11.52 -6.89
CA THR A 104 1.86 12.77 -6.30
C THR A 104 3.35 12.73 -5.98
N LEU A 105 3.90 11.56 -5.66
CA LEU A 105 5.32 11.38 -5.43
C LEU A 105 6.10 11.44 -6.75
N GLN A 106 5.57 10.84 -7.81
CA GLN A 106 6.14 10.90 -9.15
C GLN A 106 6.21 12.35 -9.65
N GLU A 107 5.14 13.14 -9.47
CA GLU A 107 5.13 14.57 -9.80
C GLU A 107 6.23 15.33 -9.05
N LEU A 108 6.39 15.09 -7.74
CA LEU A 108 7.43 15.73 -6.93
C LEU A 108 8.84 15.37 -7.40
N LEU A 109 9.07 14.09 -7.75
CA LEU A 109 10.36 13.62 -8.28
C LEU A 109 10.67 14.25 -9.64
N GLN A 110 9.68 14.40 -10.52
CA GLN A 110 9.86 15.07 -11.81
C GLN A 110 10.26 16.54 -11.64
N GLN A 111 9.66 17.24 -10.67
CA GLN A 111 10.03 18.62 -10.35
C GLN A 111 11.47 18.71 -9.83
N GLU A 112 11.89 17.82 -8.94
CA GLU A 112 13.26 17.79 -8.45
C GLU A 112 14.29 17.43 -9.52
N LEU A 113 13.98 16.48 -10.39
CA LEU A 113 14.82 16.15 -11.55
C LEU A 113 14.95 17.33 -12.52
N GLY A 114 13.87 18.10 -12.72
CA GLY A 114 13.91 19.35 -13.50
C GLY A 114 14.82 20.40 -12.85
N GLY A 115 14.63 20.65 -11.55
CA GLY A 115 15.43 21.60 -10.79
C GLY A 115 16.91 21.21 -10.72
N TRP A 116 17.20 19.93 -10.55
CA TRP A 116 18.55 19.38 -10.57
C TRP A 116 19.22 19.57 -11.93
N ARG A 117 18.54 19.26 -13.03
CA ARG A 117 19.06 19.49 -14.40
C ARG A 117 19.40 20.96 -14.64
N ALA A 118 18.54 21.89 -14.21
CA ALA A 118 18.80 23.32 -14.34
C ALA A 118 19.99 23.81 -13.48
N ARG A 119 20.22 23.20 -12.30
CA ARG A 119 21.43 23.48 -11.50
C ARG A 119 22.68 22.93 -12.18
N GLN A 120 22.61 21.72 -12.70
CA GLN A 120 23.72 21.06 -13.39
C GLN A 120 24.12 21.82 -14.67
N GLN A 121 23.15 22.27 -15.48
CA GLN A 121 23.42 23.08 -16.67
C GLN A 121 24.13 24.39 -16.33
N ARG A 122 23.71 25.09 -15.26
CA ARG A 122 24.38 26.31 -14.81
C ARG A 122 25.82 26.05 -14.39
N GLN A 123 26.07 25.00 -13.60
CA GLN A 123 27.43 24.64 -13.19
C GLN A 123 28.34 24.24 -14.37
N CYS A 124 27.78 23.64 -15.43
CA CYS A 124 28.55 23.32 -16.63
C CYS A 124 28.87 24.53 -17.52
N LEU A 125 28.08 25.62 -17.43
CA LEU A 125 28.29 26.83 -18.22
C LEU A 125 29.13 27.91 -17.51
N GLY A 126 29.34 27.77 -16.19
CA GLY A 126 30.07 28.74 -15.36
C GLY A 126 29.14 29.81 -14.81
#